data_AF-A0AAU4AFI1-F1
#
_entry.id   AF-A0AAU4AFI1-F1
#
_cell.length_a   1.000
_cell.length_b   1.000
_cell.length_c   1.000
_cell.angle_alpha   90.00
_cell.angle_beta   90.00
_cell.angle_gamma   90.00
#
_symmetry.space_group_name_H-M   'P 1'
#
loop_
_entity.id
_entity.type
_entity.pdbx_description
1 polymer ?
#
loop_
_entity_poly.entity_id
_entity_poly.type
_entity_poly.pdbx_seq_one_letter_code
_entity_poly.pdbx_strand_id
1 'polypeptide(L)'
;MMGTRWSAAPSGRRRGPELERAILDAVLEQLSTSGWNALTMEGVAAGAQTGKAALYRRWPSKADLVADALWTRLPPLVQIRDLGSIREDLYALCVRMRDVMNSRAGRALRAVLHECDHGHAERFRGLILSGLHDPAHRLIAELVQRGIDRGDVRADASGPLLVEVIPAMMMYRAKVCGSEWVDVEIAEMIDEVMLPLLRA
;
A
#
# COMPACT_ATOMS: atom_id res chain seq x y z
N MET A 1 6.81 -58.44 13.18
CA MET A 1 7.76 -57.31 13.32
C MET A 1 8.22 -56.91 11.92
N MET A 2 8.43 -55.61 11.69
CA MET A 2 8.81 -54.91 10.45
C MET A 2 7.64 -54.39 9.62
N GLY A 3 7.32 -53.13 9.92
CA GLY A 3 6.27 -52.34 9.29
C GLY A 3 6.68 -51.76 7.94
N THR A 4 5.66 -51.64 7.10
CA THR A 4 5.70 -50.97 5.80
C THR A 4 5.85 -49.47 6.04
N ARG A 5 7.05 -48.93 5.80
CA ARG A 5 7.26 -47.48 5.74
C ARG A 5 6.58 -46.93 4.48
N TRP A 6 5.47 -46.22 4.65
CA TRP A 6 4.92 -45.36 3.61
C TRP A 6 5.93 -44.25 3.34
N SER A 7 6.56 -44.25 2.17
CA SER A 7 7.29 -43.07 1.71
C SER A 7 6.26 -41.99 1.40
N ALA A 8 6.31 -40.88 2.14
CA ALA A 8 5.53 -39.69 1.82
C ALA A 8 5.87 -39.27 0.38
N ALA A 9 4.84 -39.13 -0.46
CA ALA A 9 5.00 -38.60 -1.81
C ALA A 9 5.68 -37.22 -1.75
N PRO A 10 6.56 -36.86 -2.71
CA PRO A 10 7.17 -35.54 -2.73
C PRO A 10 6.05 -34.51 -2.79
N SER A 11 6.04 -33.57 -1.84
CA SER A 11 5.13 -32.43 -1.87
C SER A 11 5.24 -31.79 -3.25
N GLY A 12 4.14 -31.78 -4.00
CA GLY A 12 4.12 -31.34 -5.39
C GLY A 12 4.77 -29.97 -5.50
N ARG A 13 5.86 -29.86 -6.27
CA ARG A 13 6.56 -28.60 -6.51
C ARG A 13 5.53 -27.60 -7.03
N ARG A 14 5.28 -26.52 -6.28
CA ARG A 14 4.29 -25.48 -6.62
C ARG A 14 4.52 -25.00 -8.06
N ARG A 15 3.44 -24.78 -8.81
CA ARG A 15 3.48 -24.32 -10.21
C ARG A 15 2.43 -23.24 -10.44
N GLY A 16 2.63 -22.45 -11.50
CA GLY A 16 1.66 -21.46 -11.95
C GLY A 16 1.27 -20.46 -10.85
N PRO A 17 -0.03 -20.17 -10.66
CA PRO A 17 -0.50 -19.16 -9.69
C PRO A 17 -0.10 -19.43 -8.24
N GLU A 18 0.02 -20.69 -7.83
CA GLU A 18 0.40 -21.04 -6.45
C GLU A 18 1.86 -20.69 -6.16
N LEU A 19 2.75 -20.96 -7.13
CA LEU A 19 4.15 -20.59 -7.03
C LEU A 19 4.33 -19.07 -6.99
N GLU A 20 3.62 -18.38 -7.87
CA GLU A 20 3.63 -16.93 -7.92
C GLU A 20 3.19 -16.32 -6.59
N ARG A 21 2.06 -16.79 -6.03
CA ARG A 21 1.58 -16.35 -4.73
C ARG A 21 2.66 -16.50 -3.65
N ALA A 22 3.29 -17.68 -3.58
CA ALA A 22 4.37 -17.96 -2.64
C ALA A 22 5.59 -17.04 -2.83
N ILE A 23 5.95 -16.72 -4.07
CA ILE A 23 7.03 -15.78 -4.37
C ILE A 23 6.68 -14.38 -3.86
N LEU A 24 5.50 -13.85 -4.20
CA LEU A 24 5.10 -12.51 -3.77
C LEU A 24 4.96 -12.41 -2.25
N ASP A 25 4.45 -13.46 -1.59
CA ASP A 25 4.37 -13.48 -0.12
C ASP A 25 5.77 -13.51 0.53
N ALA A 26 6.72 -14.26 -0.04
CA ALA A 26 8.11 -14.29 0.42
C ALA A 26 8.80 -12.92 0.26
N VAL A 27 8.54 -12.20 -0.83
CA VAL A 27 9.00 -10.82 -1.02
C VAL A 27 8.51 -9.92 0.10
N LEU A 28 7.20 -9.92 0.35
CA LEU A 28 6.61 -9.08 1.38
C LEU A 28 7.12 -9.43 2.78
N GLU A 29 7.39 -10.70 3.06
CA GLU A 29 7.98 -11.14 4.33
C GLU A 29 9.35 -10.53 4.55
N GLN A 30 10.24 -10.68 3.56
CA GLN A 30 11.60 -10.19 3.69
C GLN A 30 11.65 -8.67 3.77
N LEU A 31 10.81 -7.96 3.00
CA LEU A 31 10.73 -6.50 3.09
C LEU A 31 10.25 -6.05 4.47
N SER A 32 9.25 -6.71 5.05
CA SER A 32 8.75 -6.32 6.37
C SER A 32 9.71 -6.66 7.51
N THR A 33 10.52 -7.70 7.36
CA THR A 33 11.37 -8.24 8.44
C THR A 33 12.81 -7.73 8.36
N SER A 34 13.34 -7.49 7.17
CA SER A 34 14.76 -7.18 6.95
C SER A 34 15.01 -5.97 6.04
N GLY A 35 13.97 -5.38 5.46
CA GLY A 35 14.08 -4.19 4.63
C GLY A 35 14.49 -4.46 3.18
N TRP A 36 14.60 -3.38 2.41
CA TRP A 36 14.94 -3.40 0.99
C TRP A 36 16.39 -3.83 0.75
N ASN A 37 17.32 -3.37 1.59
CA ASN A 37 18.75 -3.60 1.42
C ASN A 37 19.13 -5.06 1.64
N ALA A 38 18.47 -5.74 2.60
CA ALA A 38 18.72 -7.15 2.89
C ALA A 38 17.95 -8.12 1.97
N LEU A 39 16.96 -7.64 1.21
CA LEU A 39 16.22 -8.50 0.29
C LEU A 39 17.10 -8.96 -0.87
N THR A 40 17.12 -10.27 -1.11
CA THR A 40 17.88 -10.93 -2.19
C THR A 40 16.98 -11.87 -2.99
N MET A 41 17.29 -12.03 -4.29
CA MET A 41 16.57 -12.98 -5.16
C MET A 41 16.75 -14.43 -4.66
N GLU A 42 17.94 -14.73 -4.12
CA GLU A 42 18.29 -15.95 -3.40
C GLU A 42 17.33 -16.23 -2.25
N GLY A 43 17.17 -15.25 -1.35
CA GLY A 43 16.32 -15.37 -0.17
C GLY A 43 14.86 -15.56 -0.54
N VAL A 44 14.37 -14.83 -1.54
CA VAL A 44 12.99 -14.99 -2.00
C VAL A 44 12.77 -16.37 -2.59
N ALA A 45 13.69 -16.85 -3.44
CA ALA A 45 13.59 -18.18 -4.02
C ALA A 45 13.56 -19.28 -2.94
N ALA A 46 14.40 -19.15 -1.91
CA ALA A 46 14.41 -20.07 -0.77
C ALA A 46 13.09 -20.01 0.01
N GLY A 47 12.60 -18.82 0.36
CA GLY A 47 11.34 -18.62 1.08
C GLY A 47 10.12 -19.14 0.30
N ALA A 48 10.12 -19.01 -1.02
CA ALA A 48 9.07 -19.53 -1.89
C ALA A 48 9.24 -21.01 -2.26
N GLN A 49 10.30 -21.67 -1.79
CA GLN A 49 10.65 -23.07 -2.07
C GLN A 49 10.79 -23.34 -3.59
N THR A 50 11.52 -22.48 -4.29
CA THR A 50 11.75 -22.55 -5.73
C THR A 50 13.19 -22.23 -6.11
N GLY A 51 13.53 -22.39 -7.39
CA GLY A 51 14.86 -22.05 -7.91
C GLY A 51 14.92 -20.63 -8.47
N LYS A 52 16.08 -19.97 -8.38
CA LYS A 52 16.30 -18.61 -8.90
C LYS A 52 15.91 -18.44 -10.36
N ALA A 53 16.15 -19.45 -11.19
CA ALA A 53 15.80 -19.42 -12.61
C ALA A 53 14.29 -19.24 -12.85
N ALA A 54 13.44 -19.67 -11.91
CA ALA A 54 12.00 -19.45 -11.99
C ALA A 54 11.61 -17.98 -11.72
N LEU A 55 12.36 -17.28 -10.86
CA LEU A 55 12.18 -15.85 -10.59
C LEU A 55 12.67 -15.03 -11.78
N TYR A 56 13.93 -15.22 -12.18
CA TYR A 56 14.57 -14.43 -13.26
C TYR A 56 13.88 -14.53 -14.62
N ARG A 57 13.15 -15.63 -14.88
CA ARG A 57 12.32 -15.75 -16.08
C ARG A 57 11.18 -14.73 -16.15
N ARG A 58 10.67 -14.27 -14.99
CA ARG A 58 9.53 -13.35 -14.88
C ARG A 58 9.95 -11.96 -14.42
N TRP A 59 10.88 -11.88 -13.50
CA TRP A 59 11.36 -10.64 -12.90
C TRP A 59 12.87 -10.53 -13.15
N PRO A 60 13.30 -9.72 -14.14
CA PRO A 60 14.70 -9.57 -14.49
C PRO A 60 15.56 -9.01 -13.34
N SER A 61 14.95 -8.25 -12.42
CA SER A 61 15.64 -7.66 -11.28
C SER A 61 14.87 -7.75 -9.96
N LYS A 62 15.57 -7.49 -8.85
CA LYS A 62 14.98 -7.31 -7.52
C LYS A 62 13.86 -6.25 -7.54
N ALA A 63 14.08 -5.14 -8.23
CA ALA A 63 13.12 -4.05 -8.29
C ALA A 63 11.84 -4.46 -9.02
N ASP A 64 11.96 -5.18 -10.15
CA ASP A 64 10.78 -5.67 -10.90
C ASP A 64 9.94 -6.62 -10.06
N LEU A 65 10.61 -7.51 -9.31
CA LEU A 65 9.96 -8.45 -8.40
C LEU A 65 9.22 -7.73 -7.26
N VAL A 66 9.87 -6.75 -6.63
CA VAL A 66 9.25 -5.98 -5.55
C VAL A 66 8.10 -5.12 -6.09
N ALA A 67 8.25 -4.49 -7.25
CA ALA A 67 7.19 -3.69 -7.85
C ALA A 67 5.94 -4.55 -8.12
N ASP A 68 6.10 -5.72 -8.71
CA ASP A 68 4.99 -6.64 -8.97
C ASP A 68 4.34 -7.17 -7.67
N ALA A 69 5.15 -7.48 -6.66
CA ALA A 69 4.65 -7.89 -5.34
C ALA A 69 3.82 -6.79 -4.67
N LEU A 70 4.30 -5.55 -4.70
CA LEU A 70 3.59 -4.41 -4.14
C LEU A 70 2.30 -4.13 -4.92
N TRP A 71 2.37 -4.09 -6.26
CA TRP A 71 1.22 -3.84 -7.12
C TRP A 71 0.11 -4.86 -6.90
N THR A 72 0.48 -6.15 -6.83
CA THR A 72 -0.49 -7.25 -6.68
C THR A 72 -1.10 -7.32 -5.28
N ARG A 73 -0.39 -6.83 -4.25
CA ARG A 73 -0.78 -7.06 -2.84
C ARG A 73 -1.19 -5.80 -2.08
N LEU A 74 -0.96 -4.61 -2.63
CA LEU A 74 -1.51 -3.38 -2.08
C LEU A 74 -3.04 -3.46 -2.14
N PRO A 75 -3.75 -3.30 -1.00
CA PRO A 75 -5.21 -3.24 -1.04
C PRO A 75 -5.65 -1.99 -1.82
N PRO A 76 -6.65 -2.09 -2.69
CA PRO A 76 -7.10 -0.94 -3.47
C PRO A 76 -7.79 0.09 -2.56
N LEU A 77 -7.63 1.37 -2.87
CA LEU A 77 -8.53 2.40 -2.36
C LEU A 77 -9.86 2.27 -3.10
N VAL A 78 -10.92 1.97 -2.36
CA VAL A 78 -12.27 1.75 -2.90
C VAL A 78 -13.13 2.97 -2.61
N GLN A 79 -14.22 3.11 -3.38
CA GLN A 79 -15.18 4.19 -3.16
C GLN A 79 -15.75 4.16 -1.75
N ILE A 80 -15.84 5.35 -1.15
CA ILE A 80 -16.46 5.58 0.14
C ILE A 80 -17.95 5.84 -0.11
N ARG A 81 -18.82 5.10 0.58
CA ARG A 81 -20.27 5.34 0.53
C ARG A 81 -20.57 6.76 0.99
N ASP A 82 -21.66 7.35 0.54
CA ASP A 82 -22.10 8.65 1.08
C ASP A 82 -22.59 8.43 2.52
N LEU A 83 -21.88 9.02 3.48
CA LEU A 83 -22.20 8.94 4.90
C LEU A 83 -23.01 10.14 5.40
N GLY A 84 -23.39 11.06 4.50
CA GLY A 84 -24.26 12.20 4.80
C GLY A 84 -23.53 13.45 5.30
N SER A 85 -22.20 13.44 5.41
CA SER A 85 -21.41 14.66 5.61
C SER A 85 -19.97 14.49 5.14
N ILE A 86 -19.32 15.60 4.75
CA ILE A 86 -17.92 15.61 4.32
C ILE A 86 -16.98 15.13 5.42
N ARG A 87 -17.29 15.41 6.69
CA ARG A 87 -16.49 14.97 7.83
C ARG A 87 -16.43 13.44 7.90
N GLU A 88 -17.58 12.79 7.90
CA GLU A 88 -17.67 11.33 7.99
C GLU A 88 -17.10 10.65 6.74
N ASP A 89 -17.35 11.22 5.56
CA ASP A 89 -16.79 10.76 4.30
C ASP A 89 -15.25 10.76 4.32
N LEU A 90 -14.63 11.89 4.75
CA LEU A 90 -13.17 12.00 4.87
C LEU A 90 -12.61 11.08 5.96
N TYR A 91 -13.33 10.91 7.07
CA TYR A 91 -12.92 10.01 8.15
C TYR A 91 -12.83 8.57 7.66
N ALA A 92 -13.88 8.10 6.97
CA ALA A 92 -13.90 6.76 6.39
C ALA A 92 -12.77 6.56 5.35
N LEU A 93 -12.47 7.59 4.54
CA LEU A 93 -11.34 7.56 3.63
C LEU A 93 -10.00 7.45 4.37
N CYS A 94 -9.77 8.26 5.41
CA CYS A 94 -8.53 8.26 6.16
C CYS A 94 -8.30 6.93 6.89
N VAL A 95 -9.35 6.33 7.46
CA VAL A 95 -9.31 4.98 8.02
C VAL A 95 -8.91 3.96 6.95
N ARG A 96 -9.50 4.05 5.75
CA ARG A 96 -9.13 3.16 4.64
C ARG A 96 -7.67 3.34 4.21
N MET A 97 -7.19 4.58 4.11
CA MET A 97 -5.81 4.88 3.77
C MET A 97 -4.83 4.35 4.83
N ARG A 98 -5.17 4.51 6.12
CA ARG A 98 -4.42 3.92 7.23
C ARG A 98 -4.35 2.39 7.09
N ASP A 99 -5.47 1.73 6.82
CA ASP A 99 -5.49 0.27 6.67
C ASP A 99 -4.61 -0.20 5.50
N VAL A 100 -4.57 0.56 4.40
CA VAL A 100 -3.65 0.31 3.28
C VAL A 100 -2.20 0.48 3.72
N MET A 101 -1.87 1.59 4.40
CA MET A 101 -0.51 1.87 4.91
C MET A 101 -0.03 0.81 5.90
N ASN A 102 -0.93 0.36 6.79
CA ASN A 102 -0.65 -0.65 7.81
C ASN A 102 -0.85 -2.08 7.32
N SER A 103 -1.21 -2.29 6.05
CA SER A 103 -1.20 -3.63 5.44
C SER A 103 0.23 -4.16 5.30
N ARG A 104 0.38 -5.47 5.09
CA ARG A 104 1.70 -6.08 4.85
C ARG A 104 2.42 -5.43 3.66
N ALA A 105 1.70 -5.17 2.58
CA ALA A 105 2.24 -4.51 1.39
C ALA A 105 2.55 -3.02 1.64
N GLY A 106 1.72 -2.32 2.42
CA GLY A 106 1.98 -0.92 2.81
C GLY A 106 3.24 -0.77 3.64
N ARG A 107 3.46 -1.66 4.64
CA ARG A 107 4.70 -1.70 5.41
C ARG A 107 5.92 -2.02 4.55
N ALA A 108 5.79 -2.95 3.61
CA ALA A 108 6.84 -3.28 2.65
C ALA A 108 7.19 -2.09 1.74
N LEU A 109 6.17 -1.37 1.23
CA LEU A 109 6.37 -0.14 0.45
C LEU A 109 7.09 0.93 1.28
N ARG A 110 6.75 1.09 2.56
CA ARG A 110 7.44 2.03 3.45
C ARG A 110 8.92 1.70 3.62
N ALA A 111 9.28 0.42 3.75
CA ALA A 111 10.68 -0.01 3.81
C ALA A 111 11.43 0.35 2.50
N VAL A 112 10.79 0.13 1.34
CA VAL A 112 11.34 0.58 0.05
C VAL A 112 11.52 2.10 0.04
N LEU A 113 10.50 2.88 0.39
CA LEU A 113 10.58 4.35 0.42
C LEU A 113 11.60 4.93 1.42
N HIS A 114 12.05 4.14 2.38
CA HIS A 114 13.05 4.53 3.38
C HIS A 114 14.48 4.23 2.91
N GLU A 115 14.69 3.07 2.28
CA GLU A 115 16.04 2.54 2.00
C GLU A 115 16.44 2.62 0.52
N CYS A 116 15.48 2.83 -0.39
CA CYS A 116 15.71 2.78 -1.82
C CYS A 116 16.44 4.03 -2.32
N ASP A 117 17.50 3.83 -3.12
CA ASP A 117 18.22 4.91 -3.79
C ASP A 117 17.38 5.54 -4.92
N HIS A 118 17.81 6.72 -5.39
CA HIS A 118 17.12 7.45 -6.45
C HIS A 118 16.96 6.67 -7.77
N GLY A 119 17.93 5.82 -8.13
CA GLY A 119 17.88 5.07 -9.40
C GLY A 119 16.82 3.97 -9.38
N HIS A 120 16.64 3.32 -8.24
CA HIS A 120 15.58 2.33 -8.03
C HIS A 120 14.23 2.97 -7.72
N ALA A 121 14.20 4.12 -7.04
CA ALA A 121 12.98 4.83 -6.68
C ALA A 121 12.12 5.19 -7.90
N GLU A 122 12.74 5.52 -9.04
CA GLU A 122 12.02 5.85 -10.26
C GLU A 122 11.15 4.69 -10.76
N ARG A 123 11.59 3.43 -10.56
CA ARG A 123 10.78 2.26 -10.91
C ARG A 123 9.54 2.11 -10.05
N PHE A 124 9.60 2.56 -8.80
CA PHE A 124 8.46 2.54 -7.88
C PHE A 124 7.56 3.76 -8.06
N ARG A 125 8.05 4.83 -8.68
CA ARG A 125 7.30 6.07 -8.90
C ARG A 125 5.98 5.81 -9.62
N GLY A 126 6.01 5.07 -10.75
CA GLY A 126 4.79 4.73 -11.49
C GLY A 126 3.78 3.95 -10.66
N LEU A 127 4.26 2.96 -9.88
CA LEU A 127 3.43 2.18 -8.97
C LEU A 127 2.79 3.05 -7.89
N ILE A 128 3.56 3.96 -7.28
CA ILE A 128 3.07 4.85 -6.23
C ILE A 128 2.04 5.84 -6.80
N LEU A 129 2.34 6.41 -7.97
CA LEU A 129 1.46 7.36 -8.63
C LEU A 129 0.13 6.69 -9.00
N SER A 130 0.17 5.62 -9.80
CA SER A 130 -1.03 4.98 -10.32
C SER A 130 -1.80 4.16 -9.28
N GLY A 131 -1.10 3.57 -8.31
CA GLY A 131 -1.69 2.65 -7.33
C GLY A 131 -2.19 3.31 -6.04
N LEU A 132 -1.64 4.48 -5.67
CA LEU A 132 -1.96 5.13 -4.39
C LEU A 132 -2.33 6.60 -4.56
N HIS A 133 -1.49 7.39 -5.21
CA HIS A 133 -1.69 8.84 -5.36
C HIS A 133 -2.94 9.15 -6.18
N ASP A 134 -3.04 8.67 -7.42
CA ASP A 134 -4.14 9.00 -8.31
C ASP A 134 -5.49 8.50 -7.77
N PRO A 135 -5.60 7.27 -7.21
CA PRO A 135 -6.84 6.83 -6.56
C PRO A 135 -7.20 7.68 -5.34
N ALA A 136 -6.24 8.03 -4.47
CA ALA A 136 -6.52 8.87 -3.30
C ALA A 136 -7.00 10.26 -3.71
N HIS A 137 -6.31 10.91 -4.66
CA HIS A 137 -6.65 12.24 -5.14
C HIS A 137 -8.04 12.25 -5.79
N ARG A 138 -8.35 11.25 -6.61
CA ARG A 138 -9.67 11.11 -7.22
C ARG A 138 -10.77 10.96 -6.18
N LEU A 139 -10.56 10.10 -5.18
CA LEU A 139 -11.53 9.90 -4.12
C LEU A 139 -11.74 11.18 -3.30
N ILE A 140 -10.68 11.88 -2.91
CA ILE A 140 -10.82 13.15 -2.16
C ILE A 140 -11.58 14.18 -3.00
N ALA A 141 -11.25 14.33 -4.28
CA ALA A 141 -11.98 15.22 -5.18
C ALA A 141 -13.47 14.85 -5.30
N GLU A 142 -13.79 13.56 -5.44
CA GLU A 142 -15.17 13.07 -5.45
C GLU A 142 -15.89 13.41 -4.14
N LEU A 143 -15.26 13.17 -2.98
CA LEU A 143 -15.85 13.47 -1.67
C LEU A 143 -16.14 14.96 -1.49
N VAL A 144 -15.19 15.81 -1.88
CA VAL A 144 -15.32 17.27 -1.84
C VAL A 144 -16.44 17.74 -2.74
N GLN A 145 -16.54 17.23 -3.98
CA GLN A 145 -17.62 17.56 -4.89
C GLN A 145 -18.99 17.17 -4.33
N ARG A 146 -19.11 15.97 -3.73
CA ARG A 146 -20.36 15.58 -3.04
C ARG A 146 -20.72 16.55 -1.91
N GLY A 147 -19.71 17.02 -1.17
CA GLY A 147 -19.94 18.01 -0.12
C GLY A 147 -20.40 19.37 -0.64
N ILE A 148 -19.90 19.79 -1.81
CA ILE A 148 -20.36 20.99 -2.50
C ILE A 148 -21.82 20.82 -2.92
N ASP A 149 -22.16 19.68 -3.52
CA ASP A 149 -23.52 19.38 -3.99
C ASP A 149 -24.54 19.34 -2.84
N ARG A 150 -24.12 18.91 -1.63
CA ARG A 150 -24.93 18.93 -0.41
C ARG A 150 -24.96 20.29 0.28
N GLY A 151 -24.03 21.20 -0.02
CA GLY A 151 -23.88 22.49 0.62
C GLY A 151 -23.14 22.46 1.98
N ASP A 152 -22.46 21.36 2.31
CA ASP A 152 -21.65 21.25 3.54
C ASP A 152 -20.15 21.52 3.32
N VAL A 153 -19.78 21.89 2.09
CA VAL A 153 -18.48 22.38 1.62
C VAL A 153 -18.70 23.62 0.74
N ARG A 154 -17.80 24.60 0.81
CA ARG A 154 -17.87 25.81 -0.02
C ARG A 154 -17.59 25.52 -1.50
N ALA A 155 -18.24 26.27 -2.39
CA ALA A 155 -18.22 26.01 -3.83
C ALA A 155 -16.84 26.19 -4.52
N ASP A 156 -15.91 26.93 -3.91
CA ASP A 156 -14.58 27.19 -4.46
C ASP A 156 -13.48 26.29 -3.86
N ALA A 157 -13.85 25.26 -3.08
CA ALA A 157 -12.92 24.30 -2.48
C ALA A 157 -12.39 23.26 -3.47
N SER A 158 -11.91 23.67 -4.64
CA SER A 158 -11.47 22.78 -5.74
C SER A 158 -9.99 22.91 -6.11
N GLY A 159 -9.16 23.47 -5.21
CA GLY A 159 -7.74 23.69 -5.48
C GLY A 159 -6.94 22.39 -5.57
N PRO A 160 -5.92 22.31 -6.45
CA PRO A 160 -5.11 21.09 -6.62
C PRO A 160 -4.36 20.67 -5.35
N LEU A 161 -3.94 21.64 -4.53
CA LEU A 161 -3.27 21.37 -3.26
C LEU A 161 -4.22 20.80 -2.20
N LEU A 162 -5.54 20.99 -2.32
CA LEU A 162 -6.51 20.53 -1.33
C LEU A 162 -6.54 19.00 -1.26
N VAL A 163 -6.51 18.35 -2.42
CA VAL A 163 -6.52 16.87 -2.48
C VAL A 163 -5.20 16.25 -2.03
N GLU A 164 -4.13 17.06 -1.95
CA GLU A 164 -2.81 16.63 -1.47
C GLU A 164 -2.69 16.65 0.06
N VAL A 165 -3.49 17.46 0.76
CA VAL A 165 -3.32 17.70 2.20
C VAL A 165 -3.34 16.40 3.01
N ILE A 166 -4.41 15.60 2.84
CA ILE A 166 -4.56 14.32 3.55
C ILE A 166 -3.40 13.36 3.26
N PRO A 167 -3.14 12.96 1.99
CA PRO A 167 -2.06 12.00 1.72
C PRO A 167 -0.68 12.51 2.13
N ALA A 168 -0.41 13.81 1.98
CA ALA A 168 0.87 14.40 2.38
C ALA A 168 1.06 14.37 3.91
N MET A 169 0.05 14.80 4.67
CA MET A 169 0.11 14.78 6.14
C MET A 169 0.18 13.34 6.66
N MET A 170 -0.62 12.44 6.10
CA MET A 170 -0.59 11.01 6.39
C MET A 170 0.79 10.41 6.22
N MET A 171 1.41 10.67 5.07
CA MET A 171 2.76 10.20 4.78
C MET A 171 3.80 10.84 5.70
N TYR A 172 3.73 12.15 5.94
CA TYR A 172 4.67 12.85 6.81
C TYR A 172 4.65 12.28 8.23
N ARG A 173 3.48 12.19 8.88
CA ARG A 173 3.41 11.69 10.26
C ARG A 173 3.79 10.23 10.37
N ALA A 174 3.42 9.40 9.38
CA ALA A 174 3.79 7.98 9.41
C ALA A 174 5.28 7.74 9.15
N LYS A 175 5.89 8.51 8.24
CA LYS A 175 7.30 8.31 7.84
C LYS A 175 8.28 9.04 8.76
N VAL A 176 7.95 10.27 9.17
CA VAL A 176 8.84 11.17 9.91
C VAL A 176 8.55 11.10 11.40
N CYS A 177 7.28 11.10 11.80
CA CYS A 177 6.89 11.13 13.21
C CYS A 177 6.63 9.75 13.81
N GLY A 178 6.60 8.68 13.00
CA GLY A 178 6.32 7.32 13.45
C GLY A 178 4.86 7.09 13.89
N SER A 179 3.91 7.94 13.47
CA SER A 179 2.50 7.79 13.77
C SER A 179 1.88 6.57 13.07
N GLU A 180 0.99 5.87 13.76
CA GLU A 180 0.19 4.77 13.21
C GLU A 180 -1.22 5.23 12.78
N TRP A 181 -1.52 6.53 12.90
CA TRP A 181 -2.82 7.13 12.62
C TRP A 181 -3.94 6.52 13.47
N VAL A 182 -3.81 6.62 14.80
CA VAL A 182 -4.90 6.23 15.71
C VAL A 182 -6.14 7.09 15.44
N ASP A 183 -7.32 6.60 15.83
CA ASP A 183 -8.60 7.23 15.47
C ASP A 183 -8.69 8.71 15.85
N VAL A 184 -8.09 9.10 16.98
CA VAL A 184 -8.03 10.50 17.44
C VAL A 184 -7.19 11.37 16.50
N GLU A 185 -6.05 10.90 16.01
CA GLU A 185 -5.19 11.68 15.09
C GLU A 185 -5.90 11.92 13.74
N ILE A 186 -6.67 10.94 13.27
CA ILE A 186 -7.49 11.08 12.05
C ILE A 186 -8.58 12.13 12.28
N ALA A 187 -9.29 12.04 13.41
CA ALA A 187 -10.34 13.00 13.75
C ALA A 187 -9.79 14.43 13.87
N GLU A 188 -8.68 14.62 14.58
CA GLU A 188 -7.99 15.90 14.72
C GLU A 188 -7.56 16.48 13.37
N MET A 189 -6.94 15.68 12.49
CA MET A 189 -6.57 16.14 11.15
C MET A 189 -7.80 16.61 10.36
N ILE A 190 -8.93 15.93 10.48
CA ILE A 190 -10.14 16.32 9.77
C ILE A 190 -10.74 17.58 10.37
N ASP A 191 -10.91 17.63 11.69
CA ASP A 191 -11.62 18.70 12.38
C ASP A 191 -10.81 19.99 12.44
N GLU A 192 -9.49 19.91 12.60
CA GLU A 192 -8.61 21.07 12.77
C GLU A 192 -7.99 21.56 11.47
N VAL A 193 -7.86 20.70 10.45
CA VAL A 193 -7.23 21.06 9.16
C VAL A 193 -8.25 21.04 8.04
N MET A 194 -8.88 19.90 7.77
CA MET A 194 -9.70 19.74 6.57
C MET A 194 -11.01 20.53 6.64
N LEU A 195 -11.76 20.47 7.75
CA LEU A 195 -13.03 21.17 7.86
C LEU A 195 -12.89 22.70 7.77
N PRO A 196 -11.92 23.35 8.44
CA PRO A 196 -11.67 24.78 8.23
C PRO A 196 -11.31 25.09 6.77
N LEU A 197 -10.49 24.25 6.12
CA LEU A 197 -10.16 24.40 4.71
C LEU A 197 -11.34 24.21 3.76
N LEU A 198 -12.41 23.53 4.17
CA LEU A 198 -13.56 23.19 3.33
C LEU A 198 -14.80 24.05 3.59
N ARG A 199 -14.90 24.66 4.78
CA ARG A 199 -16.10 25.39 5.22
C ARG A 199 -15.90 26.88 5.47
N ALA A 200 -14.66 27.33 5.70
CA ALA A 200 -14.36 28.73 5.96
C ALA A 200 -14.50 29.63 4.72
#